data_AF-A0A9E1AHP3-F1
#
_entry.id   AF-A0A9E1AHP3-F1
#
_cell.length_a   1.000
_cell.length_b   1.000
_cell.length_c   1.000
_cell.angle_alpha   90.00
_cell.angle_beta   90.00
_cell.angle_gamma   90.00
#
_symmetry.space_group_name_H-M   'P 1'
#
loop_
_entity.id
_entity.type
_entity.pdbx_description
1 polymer ?
#
loop_
_entity_poly.entity_id
_entity_poly.type
_entity_poly.pdbx_seq_one_letter_code
_entity_poly.pdbx_strand_id
1 'polypeptide(L)'
;MTEKKGFVLYFDAASSLAALCAEQRGELLLALFDYAERTAKQSLTPETALASYPALDEQTRMAFRFMANSIERDTKKWERQRERRSQGAAQRYARARGEAEAPAPSAAGRNGWMKDYTL
;
A
#
# COMPACT_ATOMS: atom_id res chain seq x y z
N MET A 1 11.99 -1.32 -5.06
CA MET A 1 10.54 -1.49 -4.82
C MET A 1 10.23 -0.95 -3.44
N THR A 2 9.12 -0.22 -3.24
CA THR A 2 8.80 0.34 -1.92
C THR A 2 8.14 -0.72 -1.06
N GLU A 3 8.77 -1.08 0.06
CA GLU A 3 8.24 -2.03 1.04
C GLU A 3 7.21 -1.35 1.95
N LYS A 4 6.24 -2.14 2.44
CA LYS A 4 5.27 -1.66 3.44
C LYS A 4 5.98 -1.61 4.79
N LYS A 5 6.07 -0.41 5.38
CA LYS A 5 6.85 -0.16 6.61
C LYS A 5 6.10 -0.37 7.93
N GLY A 6 4.79 -0.61 7.87
CA GLY A 6 3.99 -0.77 9.09
C GLY A 6 2.50 -0.92 8.82
N PHE A 7 1.75 -1.05 9.90
CA PHE A 7 0.30 -1.12 9.93
C PHE A 7 -0.26 -0.12 10.95
N VAL A 8 -1.57 0.06 10.95
CA VAL A 8 -2.26 1.03 11.81
C VAL A 8 -3.22 0.26 12.72
N LEU A 9 -3.25 0.63 13.99
CA LEU A 9 -4.32 0.27 14.92
C LEU A 9 -5.28 1.45 15.04
N TYR A 10 -6.57 1.16 14.97
CA TYR A 10 -7.64 2.16 15.03
C TYR A 10 -8.22 2.24 16.45
N PHE A 11 -8.87 3.37 16.78
CA PHE A 11 -9.42 3.60 18.12
C PHE A 11 -10.57 2.66 18.50
N ASP A 12 -11.26 2.09 17.51
CA ASP A 12 -12.29 1.07 17.72
C ASP A 12 -11.73 -0.24 18.32
N ALA A 13 -10.43 -0.46 18.22
CA ALA A 13 -9.72 -1.58 18.83
C ALA A 13 -9.49 -1.42 20.35
N ALA A 14 -9.73 -0.23 20.89
CA ALA A 14 -9.48 0.07 22.30
C ALA A 14 -10.34 -0.80 23.25
N SER A 15 -11.61 -1.03 22.90
CA SER A 15 -12.51 -1.88 23.70
C SER A 15 -12.02 -3.33 23.74
N SER A 16 -11.56 -3.86 22.61
CA SER A 16 -10.97 -5.21 22.53
C SER A 16 -9.70 -5.32 23.36
N LEU A 17 -8.84 -4.29 23.39
CA LEU A 17 -7.62 -4.27 24.23
C LEU A 17 -7.92 -4.13 25.72
N ALA A 18 -8.93 -3.34 26.07
CA ALA A 18 -9.32 -3.10 27.45
C ALA A 18 -9.89 -4.36 28.11
N ALA A 19 -10.50 -5.25 27.33
CA ALA A 19 -11.06 -6.51 27.80
C ALA A 19 -9.99 -7.58 28.13
N LEU A 20 -8.73 -7.38 27.72
CA LEU A 20 -7.63 -8.33 27.89
C LEU A 20 -6.72 -7.93 29.06
N CYS A 21 -6.11 -8.93 29.71
CA CYS A 21 -5.06 -8.71 30.71
C CYS A 21 -3.74 -8.24 30.06
N ALA A 22 -2.75 -7.88 30.88
CA ALA A 22 -1.47 -7.36 30.38
C ALA A 22 -0.73 -8.38 29.50
N GLU A 23 -0.73 -9.65 29.89
CA GLU A 23 -0.09 -10.76 29.19
C GLU A 23 -0.76 -10.97 27.82
N GLN A 24 -2.09 -11.14 27.79
CA GLN A 24 -2.88 -11.30 26.57
C GLN A 24 -2.68 -10.14 25.58
N ARG A 25 -2.58 -8.89 26.08
CA ARG A 25 -2.28 -7.72 25.25
C ARG A 25 -0.90 -7.82 24.59
N GLY A 26 0.10 -8.29 25.34
CA GLY A 26 1.45 -8.50 24.82
C GLY A 26 1.47 -9.57 23.72
N GLU A 27 0.84 -10.73 23.99
CA GLU A 27 0.73 -11.83 23.03
C GLU A 27 -0.01 -11.41 21.75
N LEU A 28 -1.13 -10.71 21.91
CA LEU A 28 -1.89 -10.15 20.79
C LEU A 28 -1.03 -9.21 19.94
N LEU A 29 -0.29 -8.30 20.57
CA LEU A 29 0.53 -7.33 19.86
C LEU A 29 1.61 -8.03 19.02
N LEU A 30 2.31 -9.02 19.60
CA LEU A 30 3.30 -9.82 18.88
C LEU A 30 2.69 -10.59 17.70
N ALA A 31 1.52 -11.21 17.90
CA ALA A 31 0.80 -11.90 16.84
C ALA A 31 0.40 -10.95 15.70
N LEU A 32 -0.04 -9.72 16.01
CA LEU A 32 -0.41 -8.74 14.98
C LEU A 32 0.80 -8.24 14.17
N PHE A 33 1.97 -8.08 14.80
CA PHE A 33 3.21 -7.75 14.08
C PHE A 33 3.61 -8.87 13.12
N ASP A 34 3.68 -10.11 13.61
CA ASP A 34 3.99 -11.27 12.76
C ASP A 34 2.99 -11.40 11.61
N TYR A 35 1.70 -11.26 11.90
CA TYR A 35 0.65 -11.29 10.88
C TYR A 35 0.83 -10.18 9.84
N ALA A 36 1.05 -8.94 10.27
CA ALA A 36 1.21 -7.79 9.36
C ALA A 36 2.43 -7.95 8.44
N GLU A 37 3.54 -8.47 8.96
CA GLU A 37 4.74 -8.75 8.16
C GLU A 37 4.51 -9.85 7.13
N ARG A 38 3.82 -10.93 7.52
CA ARG A 38 3.47 -12.03 6.62
C ARG A 38 2.51 -11.56 5.53
N THR A 39 1.46 -10.84 5.90
CA THR A 39 0.47 -10.29 4.97
C THR A 39 1.08 -9.27 4.00
N ALA A 40 2.16 -8.58 4.39
CA ALA A 40 2.89 -7.70 3.48
C ALA A 40 3.72 -8.44 2.41
N LYS A 41 4.01 -9.73 2.62
CA LYS A 41 4.81 -10.58 1.73
C LYS A 41 3.94 -11.52 0.90
N GLN A 42 2.80 -11.97 1.44
CA GLN A 42 1.89 -12.92 0.81
C GLN A 42 0.44 -12.67 1.23
N SER A 43 -0.53 -13.04 0.40
CA SER A 43 -1.94 -12.96 0.78
C SER A 43 -2.28 -13.99 1.85
N LEU A 44 -2.61 -13.53 3.06
CA LEU A 44 -2.94 -14.38 4.21
C LEU A 44 -4.18 -13.84 4.94
N THR A 45 -5.17 -14.70 5.16
CA THR A 45 -6.37 -14.30 5.91
C THR A 45 -6.13 -14.39 7.42
N PRO A 46 -6.83 -13.60 8.24
CA PRO A 46 -6.74 -13.71 9.70
C PRO A 46 -7.04 -15.12 10.23
N GLU A 47 -8.02 -15.81 9.66
CA GLU A 47 -8.48 -17.13 10.10
C GLU A 47 -7.42 -18.20 9.85
N THR A 48 -6.73 -18.13 8.72
CA THR A 48 -5.64 -19.06 8.40
C THR A 48 -4.39 -18.76 9.23
N ALA A 49 -4.14 -17.48 9.54
CA ALA A 49 -3.02 -17.07 10.38
C ALA A 49 -3.14 -17.57 11.83
N LEU A 50 -4.35 -17.69 12.38
CA LEU A 50 -4.59 -18.12 13.76
C LEU A 50 -4.00 -19.49 14.10
N ALA A 51 -3.83 -20.38 13.11
CA ALA A 51 -3.15 -21.66 13.32
C ALA A 51 -1.68 -21.51 13.76
N SER A 52 -1.06 -20.34 13.50
CA SER A 52 0.31 -20.02 13.91
C SER A 52 0.42 -19.50 15.33
N TYR A 53 -0.70 -19.22 16.01
CA TYR A 53 -0.71 -18.62 17.35
C TYR A 53 -1.49 -19.50 18.34
N PRO A 54 -0.99 -20.72 18.65
CA PRO A 54 -1.68 -21.65 19.53
C PRO A 54 -1.83 -21.14 20.96
N ALA A 55 -0.94 -20.24 21.42
CA ALA A 55 -0.96 -19.65 22.75
C ALA A 55 -2.13 -18.68 22.97
N LEU A 56 -2.70 -18.10 21.91
CA LEU A 56 -3.84 -17.19 22.06
C LEU A 56 -5.07 -17.97 22.50
N ASP A 57 -5.63 -17.59 23.64
CA ASP A 57 -6.93 -18.07 24.08
C ASP A 57 -8.08 -17.51 23.21
N GLU A 58 -9.32 -17.96 23.43
CA GLU A 58 -10.44 -17.57 22.56
C GLU A 58 -10.72 -16.07 22.59
N GLN A 59 -10.59 -15.43 23.75
CA GLN A 59 -10.84 -13.99 23.88
C GLN A 59 -9.79 -13.19 23.09
N THR A 60 -8.52 -13.59 23.19
CA THR A 60 -7.42 -12.97 22.46
C THR A 60 -7.50 -13.26 20.96
N ARG A 61 -7.96 -14.46 20.57
CA ARG A 61 -8.26 -14.80 19.18
C ARG A 61 -9.35 -13.92 18.58
N MET A 62 -10.41 -13.60 19.33
CA MET A 62 -11.43 -12.66 18.85
C MET A 62 -10.87 -11.26 18.62
N ALA A 63 -10.09 -10.74 19.57
CA ALA A 63 -9.41 -9.45 19.43
C ALA A 63 -8.44 -9.45 18.22
N PHE A 64 -7.71 -10.55 18.03
CA PHE A 64 -6.86 -10.75 16.87
C PHE A 64 -7.65 -10.69 15.57
N ARG A 65 -8.74 -11.47 15.42
CA ARG A 65 -9.59 -11.44 14.21
C ARG A 65 -10.06 -10.02 13.89
N PHE A 66 -10.55 -9.31 14.90
CA PHE A 66 -11.02 -7.94 14.74
C PHE A 66 -9.93 -7.01 14.17
N MET A 67 -8.74 -6.98 14.78
CA MET A 67 -7.66 -6.09 14.36
C MET A 67 -7.00 -6.55 13.05
N ALA A 68 -6.80 -7.85 12.88
CA ALA A 68 -6.19 -8.46 11.70
C ALA A 68 -7.03 -8.21 10.44
N ASN A 69 -8.36 -8.19 10.53
CA ASN A 69 -9.24 -7.80 9.42
C ASN A 69 -8.96 -6.38 8.92
N SER A 70 -8.73 -5.42 9.83
CA SER A 70 -8.34 -4.07 9.45
C SER A 70 -6.96 -4.02 8.79
N ILE A 71 -6.00 -4.80 9.29
CA ILE A 71 -4.65 -4.92 8.71
C ILE A 71 -4.72 -5.52 7.30
N GLU A 72 -5.51 -6.56 7.09
CA GLU A 72 -5.70 -7.22 5.79
C GLU A 72 -6.26 -6.24 4.76
N ARG A 73 -7.35 -5.55 5.11
CA ARG A 73 -8.00 -4.53 4.28
C ARG A 73 -7.01 -3.44 3.86
N ASP A 74 -6.24 -2.93 4.81
CA ASP A 74 -5.29 -1.85 4.57
C ASP A 74 -4.09 -2.31 3.75
N THR A 75 -3.68 -3.58 3.89
CA THR A 75 -2.64 -4.18 3.04
C THR A 75 -3.12 -4.31 1.60
N LYS A 76 -4.31 -4.87 1.36
CA LYS A 76 -4.91 -4.95 0.02
C LYS A 76 -5.06 -3.57 -0.63
N LYS A 77 -5.43 -2.55 0.16
CA LYS A 77 -5.50 -1.15 -0.31
C LYS A 77 -4.12 -0.62 -0.69
N TRP A 78 -3.11 -0.86 0.14
CA TRP A 78 -1.73 -0.46 -0.11
C TRP A 78 -1.18 -1.11 -1.39
N GLU A 79 -1.39 -2.42 -1.57
CA GLU A 79 -0.95 -3.17 -2.76
C GLU A 79 -1.57 -2.60 -4.05
N ARG A 80 -2.89 -2.40 -4.08
CA ARG A 80 -3.58 -1.76 -5.21
C ARG A 80 -3.02 -0.38 -5.51
N GLN A 81 -2.69 0.41 -4.48
CA GLN A 81 -2.12 1.73 -4.67
C GLN A 81 -0.68 1.67 -5.18
N ARG A 82 0.12 0.71 -4.70
CA ARG A 82 1.48 0.45 -5.19
C ARG A 82 1.46 0.09 -6.67
N GLU A 83 0.56 -0.81 -7.08
CA GLU A 83 0.42 -1.22 -8.48
C GLU A 83 0.00 -0.06 -9.40
N ARG A 84 -0.97 0.76 -8.96
CA ARG A 84 -1.35 1.98 -9.70
C ARG A 84 -0.18 2.96 -9.86
N ARG A 85 0.65 3.14 -8.82
CA ARG A 85 1.84 3.99 -8.89
C ARG A 85 2.89 3.43 -9.86
N SER A 86 3.12 2.11 -9.86
CA SER A 86 4.05 1.51 -10.81
C SER A 86 3.56 1.61 -12.25
N GLN A 87 2.26 1.42 -12.49
CA GLN A 87 1.66 1.60 -13.82
C GLN A 87 1.75 3.05 -14.29
N GLY A 88 1.43 4.03 -13.42
CA GLY A 88 1.56 5.44 -13.75
C GLY A 88 3.01 5.87 -14.01
N ALA A 89 3.98 5.30 -13.28
CA ALA A 89 5.40 5.53 -13.54
C ALA A 89 5.82 4.93 -14.90
N ALA A 90 5.41 3.69 -15.20
CA ALA A 90 5.69 3.04 -16.48
C ALA A 90 5.10 3.81 -17.67
N GLN A 91 3.86 4.32 -17.55
CA GLN A 91 3.23 5.15 -18.59
C GLN A 91 3.95 6.48 -18.81
N ARG A 92 4.42 7.14 -17.73
CA ARG A 92 5.24 8.36 -17.83
C ARG A 92 6.58 8.08 -18.52
N TYR A 93 7.24 6.97 -18.19
CA TYR A 93 8.47 6.55 -18.86
C TYR A 93 8.25 6.24 -20.35
N ALA A 94 7.17 5.52 -20.68
CA ALA A 94 6.82 5.20 -22.07
C ALA A 94 6.50 6.46 -22.88
N ARG A 95 5.76 7.42 -22.30
CA ARG A 95 5.46 8.70 -22.93
C ARG A 95 6.71 9.55 -23.14
N ALA A 96 7.57 9.68 -22.13
CA ALA A 96 8.83 10.42 -22.26
C ALA A 96 9.76 9.80 -23.31
N ARG A 97 9.77 8.46 -23.44
CA ARG A 97 10.53 7.76 -24.48
C ARG A 97 9.93 7.98 -25.86
N GLY A 98 8.62 7.86 -26.03
CA GLY A 98 7.95 8.12 -27.31
C GLY A 98 8.06 9.58 -27.77
N GLU A 99 8.06 10.53 -26.84
CA GLU A 99 8.31 11.95 -27.12
C GLU A 99 9.79 12.21 -27.50
N ALA A 100 10.75 11.45 -26.95
CA ALA A 100 12.16 11.54 -27.33
C ALA A 100 12.49 10.85 -28.68
N GLU A 101 11.68 9.88 -29.09
CA GLU A 101 11.85 9.12 -30.35
C GLU A 101 11.05 9.73 -31.51
N ALA A 102 10.22 10.75 -31.25
CA ALA A 102 9.52 11.50 -32.28
C ALA A 102 10.52 12.30 -33.14
N PRO A 103 10.52 12.15 -34.48
CA PRO A 103 11.41 12.91 -35.35
C PRO A 103 11.13 14.40 -35.20
N ALA A 104 12.19 15.20 -35.06
CA ALA A 104 12.10 16.65 -34.99
C ALA A 104 11.22 17.19 -36.13
N PRO A 105 10.28 18.13 -35.87
CA PRO A 105 9.48 18.69 -36.94
C PRO A 105 10.42 19.28 -37.99
N SER A 106 10.35 18.73 -39.21
CA SER A 106 11.08 19.20 -40.37
C SER A 106 10.91 20.72 -40.47
N ALA A 107 12.02 21.45 -40.56
CA ALA A 107 12.07 22.90 -40.69
C ALA A 107 11.59 23.38 -42.08
N ALA A 108 10.52 22.80 -42.62
CA ALA A 108 9.86 23.19 -43.85
C ALA A 108 8.55 23.93 -43.51
N GLY A 109 8.69 25.16 -43.04
CA GLY A 109 7.54 26.02 -42.66
C GLY A 109 7.96 27.40 -42.15
N ARG A 110 9.07 27.91 -42.69
CA ARG A 110 9.78 29.16 -42.42
C ARG A 110 9.09 30.51 -42.52
N ASN A 111 7.88 30.64 -43.07
CA ASN A 111 7.52 31.91 -43.73
C ASN A 111 6.10 32.35 -43.37
N GLY A 112 5.93 33.41 -42.56
CA GLY A 112 4.60 34.03 -42.43
C GLY A 112 4.37 35.12 -41.38
N TRP A 113 5.36 35.55 -40.58
CA TRP A 113 5.11 36.51 -39.49
C TRP A 113 6.25 37.51 -39.24
N MET A 114 6.86 38.06 -40.29
CA MET A 114 7.68 39.26 -40.17
C MET A 114 6.91 40.42 -40.81
N LYS A 115 6.16 41.15 -39.99
CA LYS A 115 5.62 42.45 -40.36
C LYS A 115 6.75 43.46 -40.17
N ASP A 116 7.28 43.97 -41.27
CA ASP A 116 8.22 45.08 -41.27
C ASP A 116 7.55 46.31 -40.63
N TYR A 117 8.13 46.78 -39.53
CA TYR A 117 7.92 48.13 -39.02
C TYR A 117 9.26 48.84 -39.08
N THR A 118 9.42 49.70 -40.09
CA THR A 118 10.29 50.87 -39.98
C THR A 118 9.78 51.97 -40.90
N LEU A 119 9.83 53.19 -40.34
CA LEU A 119 9.21 54.47 -40.73
C LEU A 119 9.49 54.93 -42.16
#